data_AF-A0A380BJW4-F1
#
_entry.id   AF-A0A380BJW4-F1
#
_cell.length_a   1.000
_cell.length_b   1.000
_cell.length_c   1.000
_cell.angle_alpha   90.00
_cell.angle_beta   90.00
_cell.angle_gamma   90.00
#
_symmetry.space_group_name_H-M   'P 1'
#
loop_
_entity.id
_entity.type
_entity.pdbx_description
1 polymer ?
#
loop_
_entity_poly.entity_id
_entity_poly.type
_entity_poly.pdbx_seq_one_letter_code
_entity_poly.pdbx_strand_id
1 'polypeptide(L)'
;MLSKDQYIQLYEKYTNGNCSKEELQKLETYKDSFEFTDTQWNNAVMGDSDEVKNRIYKKLLSGMNENSGTGYRRYIWLKWGAVAATLLIILGAVWMLQKNKETTRTTSVTTKNSIIPGGDKAMLILEDGTQVDLENTQSGAINSNGKYIAAKVGDGKLEYRDEDTKTASLVSYHTLRTPKGGQFQLRLPDGTMAWLNAASSIRYPTAFVGAERRVEISGEVYFDVKKQNGKHFIVQTNNQEITVLGTRFNVFAYTDESFVQTSLIEGKVQVDINDRQLMLKPGLSSVYHKDTGKIRTKSFDPDEVLAWQQGNFNFNAEPIESVMRKISRWYDVEIYYEGDIKGKMFSGSLSRFSNVQDILEVIALTGVVKFKIKDRKIYVIGN
;
A
#
# COMPACT_ATOMS: atom_id res chain seq x y z
N MET A 1 -25.50 -1.12 -16.47
CA MET A 1 -24.78 -0.26 -15.52
C MET A 1 -23.29 -0.43 -15.75
N LEU A 2 -22.53 0.66 -15.77
CA LEU A 2 -21.07 0.61 -15.91
C LEU A 2 -20.47 -0.02 -14.64
N SER A 3 -19.49 -0.93 -14.77
CA SER A 3 -18.70 -1.35 -13.61
C SER A 3 -17.74 -0.23 -13.19
N LYS A 4 -17.28 -0.27 -11.93
CA LYS A 4 -16.29 0.69 -11.39
C LYS A 4 -15.03 0.77 -12.26
N ASP A 5 -14.54 -0.37 -12.72
CA ASP A 5 -13.36 -0.46 -13.61
C ASP A 5 -13.63 0.13 -15.00
N GLN A 6 -14.84 -0.09 -15.54
CA GLN A 6 -15.24 0.51 -16.81
C GLN A 6 -15.39 2.03 -16.70
N TYR A 7 -15.83 2.55 -15.55
CA TYR A 7 -15.91 3.99 -15.30
C TYR A 7 -14.52 4.63 -15.21
N ILE A 8 -13.58 4.01 -14.49
CA ILE A 8 -12.20 4.50 -14.38
C ILE A 8 -11.55 4.55 -15.77
N GLN A 9 -11.69 3.50 -16.57
CA GLN A 9 -11.17 3.48 -17.94
C GLN A 9 -11.82 4.56 -18.84
N LEU A 10 -13.11 4.82 -18.66
CA LEU A 10 -13.81 5.87 -19.41
C LEU A 10 -13.35 7.28 -18.98
N TYR A 11 -13.09 7.47 -17.69
CA TYR A 11 -12.58 8.72 -17.12
C TYR A 11 -11.12 8.99 -17.52
N GLU A 12 -10.28 7.95 -17.59
CA GLU A 12 -8.93 8.02 -18.15
C GLU A 12 -8.95 8.38 -19.65
N LYS A 13 -9.90 7.82 -20.42
CA LYS A 13 -10.09 8.24 -21.83
C LYS A 13 -10.53 9.69 -21.96
N TYR A 14 -11.41 10.16 -21.06
CA TYR A 14 -11.87 11.55 -21.02
C TYR A 14 -10.74 12.52 -20.69
N THR A 15 -9.94 12.25 -19.66
CA THR A 15 -8.79 13.07 -19.25
C THR A 15 -7.69 13.13 -20.32
N ASN A 16 -7.55 12.06 -21.12
CA ASN A 16 -6.64 12.00 -22.26
C ASN A 16 -7.21 12.59 -23.57
N GLY A 17 -8.41 13.18 -23.55
CA GLY A 17 -9.01 13.86 -24.72
C GLY A 17 -9.49 12.93 -25.85
N ASN A 18 -9.54 11.61 -25.62
CA ASN A 18 -9.85 10.59 -26.62
C ASN A 18 -11.27 10.00 -26.45
N CYS A 19 -12.16 10.72 -25.77
CA CYS A 19 -13.51 10.26 -25.45
C CYS A 19 -14.50 10.62 -26.57
N SER A 20 -15.26 9.63 -27.03
CA SER A 20 -16.33 9.83 -28.02
C SER A 20 -17.58 10.46 -27.37
N LYS A 21 -18.46 11.08 -28.17
CA LYS A 21 -19.70 11.70 -27.66
C LYS A 21 -20.62 10.72 -26.90
N GLU A 22 -20.66 9.45 -27.32
CA GLU A 22 -21.45 8.41 -26.66
C GLU A 22 -20.83 7.97 -25.32
N GLU A 23 -19.50 7.93 -25.23
CA GLU A 23 -18.79 7.64 -23.98
C GLU A 23 -18.96 8.78 -22.97
N LEU A 24 -18.98 10.04 -23.45
CA LEU A 24 -19.22 11.22 -22.61
C LEU A 24 -20.62 11.20 -21.98
N GLN A 25 -21.64 10.82 -22.75
CA GLN A 25 -23.02 10.70 -22.25
C GLN A 25 -23.18 9.55 -21.24
N LYS A 26 -22.44 8.44 -21.40
CA LYS A 26 -22.39 7.35 -20.41
C LYS A 26 -21.71 7.78 -19.12
N LEU A 27 -20.70 8.64 -19.20
CA LEU A 27 -19.99 9.20 -18.06
C LEU A 27 -20.88 10.16 -17.26
N GLU A 28 -21.63 11.03 -17.93
CA GLU A 28 -22.62 11.92 -17.31
C GLU A 28 -23.76 11.15 -16.65
N THR A 29 -24.32 10.14 -17.33
CA THR A 29 -25.40 9.31 -16.78
C THR A 29 -24.96 8.55 -15.52
N TYR A 30 -23.70 8.09 -15.47
CA TYR A 30 -23.16 7.41 -14.29
C TYR A 30 -22.86 8.37 -13.12
N LYS A 31 -22.42 9.60 -13.43
CA LYS A 31 -22.17 10.66 -12.44
C LYS A 31 -23.42 11.00 -11.63
N ASP A 32 -24.59 11.02 -12.27
CA ASP A 32 -25.87 11.29 -11.62
C ASP A 32 -26.40 10.10 -10.79
N SER A 33 -25.89 8.88 -11.05
CA SER A 33 -26.25 7.67 -10.30
C SER A 33 -25.35 7.38 -9.09
N PHE A 34 -24.40 8.28 -8.80
CA PHE A 34 -23.44 8.12 -7.72
C PHE A 34 -24.08 8.52 -6.38
N GLU A 35 -24.79 7.57 -5.75
CA GLU A 35 -25.13 7.69 -4.34
C GLU A 35 -23.86 7.41 -3.51
N PHE A 36 -23.45 8.39 -2.71
CA PHE A 36 -22.41 8.16 -1.70
C PHE A 36 -22.90 7.04 -0.77
N THR A 37 -22.11 5.99 -0.58
CA THR A 37 -22.35 5.01 0.47
C THR A 37 -22.42 5.76 1.80
N ASP A 38 -23.60 5.73 2.43
CA ASP A 38 -23.95 6.44 3.66
C ASP A 38 -22.97 6.14 4.80
N THR A 39 -21.88 6.90 4.87
CA THR A 39 -21.18 7.15 6.12
C THR A 39 -21.91 8.30 6.79
N GLN A 40 -22.52 8.05 7.95
CA GLN A 40 -23.17 9.12 8.71
C GLN A 40 -22.12 10.16 9.10
N TRP A 41 -22.14 11.30 8.39
CA TRP A 41 -21.29 12.44 8.67
C TRP A 41 -21.57 12.94 10.09
N ASN A 42 -20.55 12.94 10.95
CA ASN A 42 -20.69 13.40 12.33
C ASN A 42 -20.27 14.87 12.43
N ASN A 43 -21.25 15.78 12.38
CA ASN A 43 -21.03 17.23 12.47
C ASN A 43 -20.26 17.67 13.74
N ALA A 44 -20.40 16.95 14.85
CA ALA A 44 -19.74 17.31 16.11
C ALA A 44 -18.22 17.02 16.10
N VAL A 45 -17.78 16.10 15.23
CA VAL A 45 -16.37 15.66 15.15
C VAL A 45 -15.69 16.16 13.88
N MET A 46 -16.43 16.26 12.78
CA MET A 46 -15.91 16.53 11.43
C MET A 46 -16.19 17.97 10.95
N GLY A 47 -16.92 18.76 11.74
CA GLY A 47 -17.40 20.08 11.33
C GLY A 47 -18.62 19.99 10.40
N ASP A 48 -19.09 21.13 9.91
CA ASP A 48 -20.22 21.19 9.00
C ASP A 48 -19.86 20.59 7.63
N SER A 49 -20.66 19.63 7.15
CA SER A 49 -20.41 18.89 5.90
C SER A 49 -20.34 19.82 4.69
N ASP A 50 -21.21 20.82 4.63
CA ASP A 50 -21.30 21.74 3.51
C ASP A 50 -20.12 22.71 3.49
N GLU A 51 -19.66 23.17 4.65
CA GLU A 51 -18.43 23.97 4.76
C GLU A 51 -17.19 23.20 4.31
N VAL A 52 -17.03 21.95 4.76
CA VAL A 52 -15.89 21.11 4.39
C VAL A 52 -15.91 20.80 2.90
N LYS A 53 -17.08 20.43 2.35
CA LYS A 53 -17.28 20.18 0.92
C LYS A 53 -16.97 21.41 0.08
N ASN A 54 -17.46 22.59 0.49
CA ASN A 54 -17.20 23.84 -0.21
C ASN A 54 -15.72 24.24 -0.17
N ARG A 55 -15.02 23.99 0.93
CA ARG A 55 -13.59 24.26 1.05
C ARG A 55 -12.75 23.35 0.15
N ILE A 56 -13.09 22.06 0.09
CA ILE A 56 -12.46 21.10 -0.83
C ILE A 56 -12.74 21.49 -2.28
N TYR A 57 -14.00 21.78 -2.60
CA TYR A 57 -14.43 22.15 -3.96
C TYR A 57 -13.74 23.44 -4.46
N LYS A 58 -13.68 24.48 -3.63
CA LYS A 58 -12.99 25.73 -3.97
C LYS A 58 -11.51 25.51 -4.24
N LYS A 59 -10.84 24.66 -3.46
CA LYS A 59 -9.42 24.35 -3.63
C LYS A 59 -9.13 23.55 -4.90
N LEU A 60 -10.00 22.58 -5.24
CA LEU A 60 -9.91 21.82 -6.49
C LEU A 60 -10.05 22.74 -7.71
N LEU A 61 -10.97 23.71 -7.67
CA LEU A 61 -11.14 24.69 -8.74
C LEU A 61 -9.95 25.63 -8.89
N SER A 62 -9.33 26.07 -7.79
CA SER A 62 -8.13 26.92 -7.85
C SER A 62 -6.90 26.18 -8.39
N GLY A 63 -6.81 24.86 -8.21
CA GLY A 63 -5.69 24.06 -8.72
C GLY A 63 -5.71 23.77 -10.22
N MET A 64 -6.86 23.93 -10.89
CA MET A 64 -7.01 23.61 -12.32
C MET A 64 -6.70 24.77 -13.28
N ASN A 65 -6.43 25.99 -12.77
CA ASN A 65 -6.31 27.20 -13.60
C ASN A 65 -4.89 27.76 -13.80
N GLU A 66 -3.83 27.12 -13.32
CA GLU A 66 -2.45 27.64 -13.49
C GLU A 66 -1.71 27.19 -14.76
N ASN A 67 -2.29 26.33 -15.60
CA ASN A 67 -1.65 25.93 -16.87
C ASN A 67 -2.60 26.04 -18.07
N SER A 68 -2.76 27.25 -18.61
CA SER A 68 -3.12 27.44 -20.01
C SER A 68 -2.53 28.74 -20.57
N GLY A 69 -1.27 28.64 -21.02
CA GLY A 69 -0.65 29.66 -21.85
C GLY A 69 -1.36 29.80 -23.20
N THR A 70 -1.55 31.05 -23.59
CA THR A 70 -2.29 31.53 -24.76
C THR A 70 -1.52 31.37 -26.07
N GLY A 71 -2.22 31.43 -27.20
CA GLY A 71 -1.82 30.83 -28.50
C GLY A 71 -1.23 31.76 -29.55
N TYR A 72 -0.98 31.19 -30.75
CA TYR A 72 -1.29 31.76 -32.08
C TYR A 72 -1.09 30.70 -33.19
N ARG A 73 -1.85 30.83 -34.28
CA ARG A 73 -2.15 29.80 -35.31
C ARG A 73 -1.66 30.27 -36.70
N ARG A 74 -1.02 29.37 -37.47
CA ARG A 74 -0.90 29.24 -38.97
C ARG A 74 -0.30 30.43 -39.79
N TYR A 75 0.61 30.25 -40.75
CA TYR A 75 0.38 29.67 -42.09
C TYR A 75 1.68 29.48 -42.95
N ILE A 76 1.72 28.38 -43.73
CA ILE A 76 2.34 28.12 -45.07
C ILE A 76 3.88 28.23 -45.25
N TRP A 77 4.65 27.17 -45.62
CA TRP A 77 4.65 26.19 -46.74
C TRP A 77 4.77 26.77 -48.16
N LEU A 78 6.00 27.15 -48.57
CA LEU A 78 6.57 27.04 -49.94
C LEU A 78 7.52 28.18 -50.28
N LYS A 79 8.81 28.01 -49.94
CA LYS A 79 9.96 28.43 -50.75
C LYS A 79 11.13 27.48 -50.47
N TRP A 80 11.01 26.24 -50.94
CA TRP A 80 12.12 25.29 -51.01
C TRP A 80 12.78 25.41 -52.39
N GLY A 81 14.10 25.48 -52.42
CA GLY A 81 14.89 25.43 -53.65
C GLY A 81 16.37 25.76 -53.45
N ALA A 82 16.69 26.76 -52.62
CA ALA A 82 18.07 27.24 -52.44
C ALA A 82 18.65 27.11 -51.01
N VAL A 83 17.85 26.62 -50.04
CA VAL A 83 18.25 26.56 -48.61
C VAL A 83 18.71 25.16 -48.18
N ALA A 84 18.45 24.11 -48.97
CA ALA A 84 18.76 22.73 -48.59
C ALA A 84 20.28 22.40 -48.58
N ALA A 85 21.07 23.01 -49.48
CA ALA A 85 22.52 22.78 -49.54
C ALA A 85 23.28 23.54 -48.44
N THR A 86 22.79 24.71 -48.02
CA THR A 86 23.37 25.49 -46.92
C THR A 86 22.98 24.94 -45.55
N LEU A 87 21.77 24.39 -45.40
CA LEU A 87 21.34 23.70 -44.17
C LEU A 87 22.16 22.44 -43.88
N LEU A 88 22.56 21.64 -44.88
CA LEU A 88 23.37 20.44 -44.65
C LEU A 88 24.80 20.76 -44.21
N ILE A 89 25.40 21.84 -44.73
CA ILE A 89 26.73 22.30 -44.30
C ILE A 89 26.67 22.90 -42.89
N ILE A 90 25.60 23.64 -42.57
CA ILE A 90 25.36 24.18 -41.22
C ILE A 90 25.04 23.05 -40.23
N LEU A 91 24.26 22.04 -40.61
CA LEU A 91 23.97 20.86 -39.78
C LEU A 91 25.23 20.00 -39.55
N GLY A 92 26.10 19.85 -40.55
CA GLY A 92 27.40 19.18 -40.40
C GLY A 92 28.35 19.93 -39.47
N ALA A 93 28.43 21.27 -39.60
CA ALA A 93 29.23 22.12 -38.72
C ALA A 93 28.67 22.18 -37.28
N VAL A 94 27.34 22.21 -37.12
CA VAL A 94 26.67 22.15 -35.81
C VAL A 94 26.84 20.78 -35.16
N TRP A 95 26.81 19.68 -35.93
CA TRP A 95 27.07 18.33 -35.42
C TRP A 95 28.54 18.16 -34.97
N MET A 96 29.50 18.72 -35.71
CA MET A 96 30.92 18.72 -35.31
C MET A 96 31.19 19.59 -34.06
N LEU A 97 30.49 20.73 -33.93
CA LEU A 97 30.60 21.59 -32.73
C LEU A 97 29.79 21.06 -31.53
N GLN A 98 28.85 20.13 -31.75
CA GLN A 98 28.15 19.40 -30.68
C GLN A 98 28.91 18.14 -30.21
N LYS A 99 29.79 17.55 -31.02
CA LYS A 99 30.60 16.39 -30.60
C LYS A 99 31.75 16.76 -29.65
N ASN A 100 32.03 18.04 -29.44
CA ASN A 100 33.09 18.53 -28.54
C ASN A 100 32.59 19.40 -27.37
N LYS A 101 31.30 19.27 -27.01
CA LYS A 101 30.79 19.72 -25.72
C LYS A 101 30.13 18.56 -24.98
N GLU A 102 30.93 17.56 -24.63
CA GLU A 102 30.74 16.92 -23.33
C GLU A 102 31.16 17.91 -22.24
N THR A 103 30.40 18.99 -22.12
CA THR A 103 30.21 19.59 -20.81
C THR A 103 29.38 18.56 -20.08
N THR A 104 30.04 17.75 -19.26
CA THR A 104 29.42 17.06 -18.15
C THR A 104 28.53 18.07 -17.46
N ARG A 105 27.24 18.05 -17.81
CA ARG A 105 26.20 18.51 -16.90
C ARG A 105 26.28 17.48 -15.80
N THR A 106 27.17 17.75 -14.84
CA THR A 106 26.89 17.41 -13.47
C THR A 106 25.61 18.18 -13.18
N THR A 107 24.46 17.58 -13.53
CA THR A 107 23.32 17.66 -12.64
C THR A 107 23.89 17.17 -11.32
N SER A 108 24.37 18.10 -10.51
CA SER A 108 24.09 18.06 -9.09
C SER A 108 22.58 17.89 -9.02
N VAL A 109 22.15 16.63 -9.10
CA VAL A 109 20.97 16.19 -8.42
C VAL A 109 21.32 16.53 -6.98
N THR A 110 20.95 17.74 -6.57
CA THR A 110 20.59 17.95 -5.19
C THR A 110 19.47 16.95 -5.01
N THR A 111 19.82 15.76 -4.54
CA THR A 111 18.88 14.74 -4.12
C THR A 111 18.17 15.37 -2.94
N LYS A 112 17.18 16.22 -3.24
CA LYS A 112 16.16 16.59 -2.28
C LYS A 112 15.55 15.25 -1.98
N ASN A 113 15.93 14.67 -0.84
CA ASN A 113 15.52 13.34 -0.36
C ASN A 113 14.00 13.26 -0.48
N SER A 114 13.52 12.82 -1.63
CA SER A 114 12.10 12.82 -1.94
C SER A 114 11.54 11.57 -1.27
N ILE A 115 10.61 11.77 -0.36
CA ILE A 115 9.87 10.68 0.25
C ILE A 115 9.03 10.04 -0.85
N ILE A 116 9.40 8.83 -1.25
CA ILE A 116 8.69 8.05 -2.25
C ILE A 116 7.72 7.07 -1.57
N PRO A 117 6.61 6.68 -2.23
CA PRO A 117 5.75 5.62 -1.72
C PRO A 117 6.51 4.31 -1.55
N GLY A 118 6.00 3.46 -0.66
CA GLY A 118 6.50 2.12 -0.47
C GLY A 118 6.36 1.27 -1.75
N GLY A 119 7.06 0.14 -1.75
CA GLY A 119 7.07 -0.79 -2.86
C GLY A 119 7.30 -2.22 -2.41
N ASP A 120 7.60 -3.09 -3.37
CA ASP A 120 7.80 -4.50 -3.11
C ASP A 120 9.23 -4.75 -2.59
N LYS A 121 9.37 -4.79 -1.26
CA LYS A 121 10.66 -4.89 -0.57
C LYS A 121 10.56 -5.89 0.56
N ALA A 122 11.46 -6.85 0.58
CA ALA A 122 11.54 -7.83 1.65
C ALA A 122 12.93 -8.44 1.78
N MET A 123 13.19 -8.98 2.96
CA MET A 123 14.39 -9.71 3.30
C MET A 123 13.99 -11.11 3.75
N LEU A 124 14.55 -12.13 3.11
CA LEU A 124 14.44 -13.52 3.53
C LEU A 124 15.61 -13.87 4.43
N ILE A 125 15.33 -14.32 5.65
CA ILE A 125 16.31 -14.71 6.65
C ILE A 125 16.21 -16.24 6.82
N LEU A 126 17.30 -16.94 6.57
CA LEU A 126 17.38 -18.40 6.70
C LEU A 126 17.69 -18.80 8.15
N GLU A 127 17.60 -20.10 8.44
CA GLU A 127 17.83 -20.65 9.79
C GLU A 127 19.26 -20.40 10.31
N ASP A 128 20.24 -20.38 9.40
CA ASP A 128 21.64 -20.09 9.71
C ASP A 128 21.93 -18.58 9.90
N GLY A 129 20.91 -17.73 9.77
CA GLY A 129 21.02 -16.27 9.87
C GLY A 129 21.39 -15.58 8.55
N THR A 130 21.61 -16.31 7.46
CA THR A 130 21.86 -15.74 6.14
C THR A 130 20.68 -14.88 5.71
N GLN A 131 20.97 -13.67 5.22
CA GLN A 131 19.97 -12.70 4.77
C GLN A 131 20.06 -12.56 3.25
N VAL A 132 18.92 -12.75 2.58
CA VAL A 132 18.77 -12.55 1.14
C VAL A 132 17.85 -11.35 0.93
N ASP A 133 18.40 -10.30 0.33
CA ASP A 133 17.65 -9.11 -0.05
C ASP A 133 16.85 -9.38 -1.33
N LEU A 134 15.52 -9.45 -1.20
CA LEU A 134 14.63 -9.78 -2.31
C LEU A 134 14.36 -8.57 -3.21
N GLU A 135 14.58 -7.32 -2.76
CA GLU A 135 14.43 -6.14 -3.61
C GLU A 135 15.45 -6.19 -4.75
N ASN A 136 16.71 -6.47 -4.40
CA ASN A 136 17.83 -6.48 -5.34
C ASN A 136 18.09 -7.86 -6.00
N THR A 137 17.40 -8.91 -5.56
CA THR A 137 17.51 -10.24 -6.16
C THR A 137 16.67 -10.33 -7.44
N GLN A 138 17.25 -10.84 -8.53
CA GLN A 138 16.53 -11.08 -9.77
C GLN A 138 15.46 -12.18 -9.59
N SER A 139 14.40 -12.11 -10.39
CA SER A 139 13.41 -13.20 -10.47
C SER A 139 14.10 -14.53 -10.83
N GLY A 140 13.71 -15.62 -10.15
CA GLY A 140 14.30 -16.93 -10.36
C GLY A 140 14.52 -17.72 -9.07
N ALA A 141 15.28 -18.81 -9.19
CA ALA A 141 15.60 -19.68 -8.07
C ALA A 141 16.57 -19.01 -7.09
N ILE A 142 16.23 -19.07 -5.80
CA ILE A 142 17.09 -18.68 -4.69
C ILE A 142 17.74 -19.95 -4.18
N ASN A 143 19.07 -19.97 -4.20
CA ASN A 143 19.87 -21.08 -3.70
C ASN A 143 20.74 -20.60 -2.54
N SER A 144 20.92 -21.44 -1.52
CA SER A 144 21.89 -21.24 -0.45
C SER A 144 22.72 -22.50 -0.29
N ASN A 145 24.05 -22.36 -0.25
CA ASN A 145 25.00 -23.48 -0.14
C ASN A 145 24.77 -24.57 -1.21
N GLY A 146 24.42 -24.18 -2.44
CA GLY A 146 24.16 -25.10 -3.55
C GLY A 146 22.81 -25.83 -3.47
N LYS A 147 21.99 -25.57 -2.46
CA LYS A 147 20.65 -26.14 -2.28
C LYS A 147 19.57 -25.12 -2.67
N TYR A 148 18.55 -25.59 -3.40
CA TYR A 148 17.35 -24.81 -3.68
C TYR A 148 16.60 -24.47 -2.40
N ILE A 149 16.20 -23.21 -2.26
CA ILE A 149 15.46 -22.69 -1.09
C ILE A 149 14.03 -22.33 -1.48
N ALA A 150 13.88 -21.46 -2.47
CA ALA A 150 12.62 -20.88 -2.91
C ALA A 150 12.80 -20.21 -4.28
N ALA A 151 11.75 -19.61 -4.84
CA ALA A 151 11.87 -18.77 -6.04
C ALA A 151 11.27 -17.38 -5.81
N LYS A 152 11.95 -16.33 -6.28
CA LYS A 152 11.36 -15.00 -6.43
C LYS A 152 10.59 -14.97 -7.77
N VAL A 153 9.34 -14.57 -7.73
CA VAL A 153 8.47 -14.44 -8.91
C VAL A 153 8.09 -12.97 -9.08
N GLY A 154 8.59 -12.34 -10.15
CA GLY A 154 8.43 -10.90 -10.35
C GLY A 154 9.13 -10.11 -9.24
N ASP A 155 8.58 -8.96 -8.91
CA ASP A 155 9.20 -8.04 -7.94
C ASP A 155 8.70 -8.23 -6.51
N GLY A 156 7.49 -8.76 -6.31
CA GLY A 156 6.81 -8.76 -5.01
C GLY A 156 6.38 -10.11 -4.45
N LYS A 157 6.89 -11.23 -4.98
CA LYS A 157 6.44 -12.57 -4.56
C LYS A 157 7.58 -13.56 -4.32
N LEU A 158 7.52 -14.25 -3.19
CA LEU A 158 8.37 -15.41 -2.85
C LEU A 158 7.51 -16.67 -2.85
N GLU A 159 7.98 -17.72 -3.52
CA GLU A 159 7.26 -19.00 -3.61
C GLU A 159 8.11 -20.18 -3.18
N TYR A 160 7.52 -21.04 -2.34
CA TYR A 160 8.01 -22.37 -2.04
C TYR A 160 7.22 -23.39 -2.88
N ARG A 161 7.88 -24.47 -3.31
CA ARG A 161 7.24 -25.54 -4.09
C ARG A 161 6.77 -26.66 -3.18
N ASP A 162 5.64 -27.28 -3.55
CA ASP A 162 5.02 -28.34 -2.76
C ASP A 162 5.92 -29.61 -2.70
N GLU A 163 6.78 -29.84 -3.69
CA GLU A 163 7.65 -31.03 -3.78
C GLU A 163 8.85 -31.02 -2.82
N ASP A 164 9.30 -29.84 -2.38
CA ASP A 164 10.43 -29.69 -1.44
C ASP A 164 10.09 -30.18 -0.02
N THR A 165 8.80 -30.43 0.25
CA THR A 165 8.29 -30.86 1.57
C THR A 165 8.38 -32.36 1.84
N LYS A 166 8.60 -33.19 0.82
CA LYS A 166 8.57 -34.67 0.95
C LYS A 166 9.91 -35.32 1.31
N THR A 167 11.01 -34.59 1.15
CA THR A 167 12.39 -35.12 1.25
C THR A 167 13.25 -34.42 2.31
N ALA A 168 12.73 -33.42 3.01
CA ALA A 168 13.48 -32.69 4.03
C ALA A 168 13.61 -33.53 5.32
N SER A 169 14.76 -34.18 5.51
CA SER A 169 15.11 -34.90 6.74
C SER A 169 15.26 -33.99 7.97
N LEU A 170 15.36 -32.67 7.76
CA LEU A 170 15.39 -31.64 8.79
C LEU A 170 14.45 -30.50 8.38
N VAL A 171 13.48 -30.17 9.24
CA VAL A 171 12.64 -28.96 9.09
C VAL A 171 13.42 -27.77 9.61
N SER A 172 13.73 -26.82 8.74
CA SER A 172 14.36 -25.54 9.09
C SER A 172 13.33 -24.42 9.16
N TYR A 173 13.66 -23.32 9.83
CA TYR A 173 12.79 -22.13 9.90
C TYR A 173 13.34 -20.97 9.08
N HIS A 174 12.49 -20.35 8.28
CA HIS A 174 12.80 -19.10 7.58
C HIS A 174 11.93 -17.97 8.11
N THR A 175 12.43 -16.74 7.98
CA THR A 175 11.68 -15.52 8.29
C THR A 175 11.67 -14.60 7.08
N LEU A 176 10.49 -14.23 6.61
CA LEU A 176 10.32 -13.17 5.62
C LEU A 176 9.96 -11.89 6.37
N ARG A 177 10.72 -10.81 6.13
CA ARG A 177 10.53 -9.51 6.79
C ARG A 177 10.39 -8.41 5.76
N THR A 178 9.34 -7.61 5.89
CA THR A 178 9.15 -6.37 5.12
C THR A 178 9.62 -5.18 5.97
N PRO A 179 10.52 -4.33 5.47
CA PRO A 179 10.90 -3.10 6.17
C PRO A 179 9.75 -2.08 6.13
N LYS A 180 9.94 -0.92 6.78
CA LYS A 180 9.12 0.25 6.45
C LYS A 180 9.28 0.54 4.94
N GLY A 181 8.18 0.89 4.30
CA GLY A 181 8.08 1.08 2.85
C GLY A 181 8.22 -0.19 2.02
N GLY A 182 8.14 -1.37 2.64
CA GLY A 182 8.12 -2.65 1.95
C GLY A 182 6.79 -3.37 2.10
N GLN A 183 6.29 -4.00 1.06
CA GLN A 183 5.27 -5.05 1.15
C GLN A 183 5.77 -6.27 0.38
N PHE A 184 5.20 -7.44 0.66
CA PHE A 184 5.57 -8.64 -0.09
C PHE A 184 4.53 -9.74 0.01
N GLN A 185 4.44 -10.57 -1.02
CA GLN A 185 3.61 -11.76 -1.06
C GLN A 185 4.46 -13.02 -0.87
N LEU A 186 3.95 -13.97 -0.09
CA LEU A 186 4.56 -15.26 0.19
C LEU A 186 3.58 -16.39 -0.13
N ARG A 187 4.01 -17.35 -0.93
CA ARG A 187 3.39 -18.68 -1.01
C ARG A 187 4.16 -19.62 -0.09
N LEU A 188 3.52 -20.03 1.00
CA LEU A 188 4.07 -20.98 1.98
C LEU A 188 4.20 -22.39 1.39
N PRO A 189 5.00 -23.27 2.00
CA PRO A 189 5.19 -24.65 1.52
C PRO A 189 3.93 -25.51 1.45
N ASP A 190 2.88 -25.19 2.22
CA ASP A 190 1.58 -25.85 2.15
C ASP A 190 0.67 -25.29 1.03
N GLY A 191 1.12 -24.26 0.32
CA GLY A 191 0.38 -23.51 -0.69
C GLY A 191 -0.52 -22.41 -0.14
N THR A 192 -0.49 -22.14 1.17
CA THR A 192 -1.17 -20.97 1.76
C THR A 192 -0.52 -19.68 1.27
N MET A 193 -1.33 -18.68 0.97
CA MET A 193 -0.85 -17.36 0.56
C MET A 193 -0.88 -16.40 1.75
N ALA A 194 0.21 -15.66 1.94
CA ALA A 194 0.33 -14.59 2.91
C ALA A 194 0.78 -13.31 2.21
N TRP A 195 0.18 -12.18 2.55
CA TRP A 195 0.60 -10.85 2.12
C TRP A 195 1.04 -10.09 3.36
N LEU A 196 2.25 -9.56 3.33
CA LEU A 196 2.84 -8.79 4.43
C LEU A 196 2.80 -7.32 4.06
N ASN A 197 2.25 -6.51 4.96
CA ASN A 197 2.28 -5.05 4.84
C ASN A 197 3.62 -4.47 5.32
N ALA A 198 3.81 -3.16 5.27
CA ALA A 198 5.00 -2.49 5.76
C ALA A 198 5.32 -2.78 7.22
N ALA A 199 6.61 -2.90 7.53
CA ALA A 199 7.10 -3.19 8.88
C ALA A 199 6.49 -4.48 9.49
N SER A 200 6.41 -5.55 8.71
CA SER A 200 5.84 -6.83 9.11
C SER A 200 6.83 -7.98 8.95
N SER A 201 6.55 -9.11 9.61
CA SER A 201 7.35 -10.31 9.48
C SER A 201 6.52 -11.57 9.67
N ILE A 202 6.91 -12.64 8.98
CA ILE A 202 6.41 -13.99 9.19
C ILE A 202 7.58 -14.97 9.32
N ARG A 203 7.57 -15.78 10.37
CA ARG A 203 8.47 -16.92 10.55
C ARG A 203 7.68 -18.21 10.35
N TYR A 204 8.23 -19.12 9.56
CA TYR A 204 7.54 -20.34 9.14
C TYR A 204 8.54 -21.49 8.87
N PRO A 205 8.10 -22.74 9.03
CA PRO A 205 8.93 -23.89 8.70
C PRO A 205 9.01 -24.10 7.17
N THR A 206 10.11 -24.67 6.69
CA THR A 206 10.30 -25.05 5.28
C THR A 206 9.42 -26.22 4.85
N ALA A 207 8.89 -26.99 5.80
CA ALA A 207 7.90 -28.03 5.54
C ALA A 207 6.97 -28.23 6.76
N PHE A 208 5.69 -28.49 6.51
CA PHE A 208 4.70 -28.78 7.56
C PHE A 208 4.50 -30.30 7.74
N VAL A 209 5.38 -30.92 8.53
CA VAL A 209 5.44 -32.39 8.72
C VAL A 209 4.44 -32.93 9.76
N GLY A 210 3.93 -32.08 10.66
CA GLY A 210 3.03 -32.46 11.76
C GLY A 210 1.52 -32.35 11.46
N ALA A 211 0.73 -32.40 12.53
CA ALA A 211 -0.72 -32.18 12.51
C ALA A 211 -1.09 -30.68 12.41
N GLU A 212 -0.16 -29.80 12.78
CA GLU A 212 -0.35 -28.34 12.78
C GLU A 212 0.52 -27.68 11.71
N ARG A 213 -0.02 -26.61 11.12
CA ARG A 213 0.69 -25.71 10.22
C ARG A 213 0.88 -24.36 10.93
N ARG A 214 1.98 -24.25 11.69
CA ARG A 214 2.22 -23.10 12.57
C ARG A 214 3.15 -22.07 11.94
N VAL A 215 2.78 -20.80 12.05
CA VAL A 215 3.60 -19.64 11.68
C VAL A 215 3.56 -18.60 12.80
N GLU A 216 4.60 -17.79 12.92
CA GLU A 216 4.68 -16.67 13.85
C GLU A 216 4.71 -15.37 13.06
N ILE A 217 3.95 -14.35 13.48
CA ILE A 217 3.93 -13.05 12.79
C ILE A 217 4.09 -11.87 13.74
N SER A 218 4.54 -10.75 13.17
CA SER A 218 4.46 -9.41 13.75
C SER A 218 4.10 -8.41 12.64
N GLY A 219 3.40 -7.34 12.99
CA GLY A 219 2.92 -6.36 12.01
C GLY A 219 1.55 -6.72 11.44
N GLU A 220 1.31 -6.45 10.17
CA GLU A 220 0.04 -6.75 9.50
C GLU A 220 0.21 -7.76 8.36
N VAL A 221 -0.56 -8.84 8.44
CA VAL A 221 -0.52 -9.94 7.49
C VAL A 221 -1.94 -10.38 7.13
N TYR A 222 -2.23 -10.42 5.84
CA TYR A 222 -3.43 -11.03 5.29
C TYR A 222 -3.12 -12.47 4.84
N PHE A 223 -4.01 -13.40 5.16
CA PHE A 223 -3.88 -14.81 4.82
C PHE A 223 -5.05 -15.28 3.94
N ASP A 224 -4.72 -16.06 2.91
CA ASP A 224 -5.64 -16.97 2.20
C ASP A 224 -5.15 -18.40 2.43
N VAL A 225 -5.70 -19.05 3.46
CA VAL A 225 -5.23 -20.36 3.94
C VAL A 225 -5.81 -21.48 3.09
N LYS A 226 -4.91 -22.28 2.50
CA LYS A 226 -5.30 -23.48 1.76
C LYS A 226 -5.95 -24.47 2.70
N LYS A 227 -7.17 -24.92 2.36
CA LYS A 227 -7.89 -25.91 3.15
C LYS A 227 -7.17 -27.26 3.12
N GLN A 228 -6.89 -27.81 4.30
CA GLN A 228 -6.34 -29.16 4.46
C GLN A 228 -7.14 -29.93 5.50
N ASN A 229 -7.68 -31.08 5.12
CA ASN A 229 -8.52 -31.89 6.01
C ASN A 229 -7.68 -32.41 7.19
N GLY A 230 -8.13 -32.12 8.41
CA GLY A 230 -7.50 -32.59 9.65
C GLY A 230 -6.22 -31.86 10.05
N LYS A 231 -5.76 -30.84 9.30
CA LYS A 231 -4.57 -30.04 9.64
C LYS A 231 -4.89 -28.56 9.83
N HIS A 232 -4.91 -28.13 11.09
CA HIS A 232 -5.12 -26.74 11.45
C HIS A 232 -3.94 -25.87 11.01
N PHE A 233 -4.24 -24.64 10.60
CA PHE A 233 -3.27 -23.58 10.38
C PHE A 233 -3.32 -22.63 11.58
N ILE A 234 -2.17 -22.37 12.17
CA ILE A 234 -2.05 -21.64 13.43
C ILE A 234 -1.15 -20.44 13.20
N VAL A 235 -1.69 -19.25 13.44
CA VAL A 235 -0.94 -17.99 13.41
C VAL A 235 -0.70 -17.53 14.84
N GLN A 236 0.56 -17.53 15.25
CA GLN A 236 1.00 -17.03 16.54
C GLN A 236 1.38 -15.55 16.42
N THR A 237 0.93 -14.75 17.37
CA THR A 237 1.42 -13.38 17.60
C THR A 237 1.93 -13.27 19.04
N ASN A 238 2.45 -12.11 19.43
CA ASN A 238 2.86 -11.87 20.83
C ASN A 238 1.71 -11.99 21.85
N ASN A 239 0.47 -11.73 21.42
CA ASN A 239 -0.67 -11.61 22.34
C ASN A 239 -1.74 -12.68 22.16
N GLN A 240 -1.74 -13.39 21.03
CA GLN A 240 -2.82 -14.30 20.67
C GLN A 240 -2.36 -15.42 19.75
N GLU A 241 -3.05 -16.55 19.86
CA GLU A 241 -2.99 -17.66 18.92
C GLU A 241 -4.28 -17.67 18.08
N ILE A 242 -4.16 -17.89 16.78
CA ILE A 242 -5.29 -17.88 15.84
C ILE A 242 -5.31 -19.21 15.11
N THR A 243 -6.38 -19.98 15.28
CA THR A 243 -6.53 -21.31 14.68
C THR A 243 -7.60 -21.32 13.59
N VAL A 244 -7.24 -21.82 12.40
CA VAL A 244 -8.10 -21.89 11.21
C VAL A 244 -7.93 -23.21 10.45
N LEU A 245 -8.85 -23.53 9.54
CA LEU A 245 -8.75 -24.73 8.68
C LEU A 245 -8.58 -24.41 7.19
N GLY A 246 -9.16 -23.29 6.74
CA GLY A 246 -9.16 -22.83 5.35
C GLY A 246 -10.02 -21.58 5.29
N THR A 247 -9.37 -20.42 5.30
CA THR A 247 -9.97 -19.17 5.80
C THR A 247 -9.22 -17.99 5.23
N ARG A 248 -9.97 -16.93 4.90
CA ARG A 248 -9.44 -15.63 4.53
C ARG A 248 -9.61 -14.66 5.68
N PHE A 249 -8.51 -14.11 6.17
CA PHE A 249 -8.52 -13.24 7.34
C PHE A 249 -7.31 -12.31 7.34
N ASN A 250 -7.45 -11.16 8.00
CA ASN A 250 -6.36 -10.21 8.24
C ASN A 250 -5.98 -10.21 9.71
N VAL A 251 -4.70 -10.08 10.01
CA VAL A 251 -4.18 -9.91 11.37
C VAL A 251 -3.37 -8.63 11.42
N PHE A 252 -3.83 -7.66 12.19
CA PHE A 252 -3.15 -6.41 12.51
C PHE A 252 -2.58 -6.52 13.94
N ALA A 253 -1.28 -6.78 14.05
CA ALA A 253 -0.57 -7.10 15.29
C ALA A 253 0.77 -6.35 15.40
N TYR A 254 0.78 -5.06 15.04
CA TYR A 254 1.95 -4.20 15.25
C TYR A 254 2.24 -4.02 16.73
N THR A 255 3.52 -4.02 17.11
CA THR A 255 3.96 -3.89 18.51
C THR A 255 3.76 -2.48 19.08
N ASP A 256 3.86 -1.46 18.22
CA ASP A 256 3.70 -0.03 18.54
C ASP A 256 2.24 0.47 18.49
N GLU A 257 1.28 -0.44 18.32
CA GLU A 257 -0.16 -0.15 18.41
C GLU A 257 -0.73 -0.60 19.76
N SER A 258 -1.72 0.15 20.26
CA SER A 258 -2.38 -0.15 21.55
C SER A 258 -3.33 -1.34 21.49
N PHE A 259 -3.61 -1.86 20.29
CA PHE A 259 -4.49 -3.00 20.10
C PHE A 259 -3.95 -3.99 19.06
N VAL A 260 -4.46 -5.22 19.13
CA VAL A 260 -4.35 -6.25 18.09
C VAL A 260 -5.75 -6.49 17.54
N GLN A 261 -5.85 -6.67 16.22
CA GLN A 261 -7.12 -6.94 15.56
C GLN A 261 -7.00 -8.15 14.62
N THR A 262 -7.95 -9.07 14.70
CA THR A 262 -8.10 -10.17 13.72
C THR A 262 -9.46 -10.09 13.07
N SER A 263 -9.48 -9.91 11.76
CA SER A 263 -10.67 -9.67 10.95
C SER A 263 -10.94 -10.86 10.05
N LEU A 264 -12.11 -11.48 10.18
CA LEU A 264 -12.48 -12.67 9.40
C LEU A 264 -13.29 -12.29 8.17
N ILE A 265 -12.76 -12.56 6.97
CA ILE A 265 -13.41 -12.31 5.69
C ILE A 265 -14.24 -13.55 5.28
N GLU A 266 -13.65 -14.73 5.28
CA GLU A 266 -14.30 -15.98 4.85
C GLU A 266 -13.81 -17.16 5.68
N GLY A 267 -14.70 -18.09 6.03
CA GLY A 267 -14.36 -19.31 6.77
C GLY A 267 -14.68 -19.21 8.26
N LYS A 268 -13.81 -19.76 9.11
CA LYS A 268 -13.97 -19.79 10.57
C LYS A 268 -12.62 -19.56 11.24
N VAL A 269 -12.60 -18.68 12.23
CA VAL A 269 -11.42 -18.36 13.02
C VAL A 269 -11.73 -18.56 14.48
N GLN A 270 -10.86 -19.30 15.15
CA GLN A 270 -10.75 -19.29 16.61
C GLN A 270 -9.60 -18.37 16.99
N VAL A 271 -9.83 -17.48 17.95
CA VAL A 271 -8.81 -16.60 18.52
C VAL A 271 -8.70 -16.89 20.01
N ASP A 272 -7.51 -17.26 20.46
CA ASP A 272 -7.20 -17.56 21.85
C ASP A 272 -6.28 -16.45 22.41
N ILE A 273 -6.77 -15.71 23.42
CA ILE A 273 -6.11 -14.56 24.05
C ILE A 273 -6.30 -14.61 25.57
N ASN A 274 -5.22 -14.64 26.36
CA ASN A 274 -5.26 -14.63 27.83
C ASN A 274 -6.34 -15.58 28.42
N ASP A 275 -6.25 -16.87 28.06
CA ASP A 275 -7.19 -17.95 28.45
C ASP A 275 -8.64 -17.78 27.98
N ARG A 276 -8.91 -16.78 27.13
CA ARG A 276 -10.22 -16.60 26.50
C ARG A 276 -10.18 -17.09 25.07
N GLN A 277 -11.15 -17.92 24.75
CA GLN A 277 -11.39 -18.39 23.40
C GLN A 277 -12.55 -17.63 22.76
N LEU A 278 -12.35 -17.16 21.54
CA LEU A 278 -13.35 -16.42 20.78
C LEU A 278 -13.50 -17.00 19.38
N MET A 279 -14.72 -17.38 19.02
CA MET A 279 -15.05 -17.83 17.67
C MET A 279 -15.57 -16.66 16.84
N LEU A 280 -14.86 -16.31 15.78
CA LEU A 280 -15.30 -15.29 14.83
C LEU A 280 -16.16 -15.90 13.72
N LYS A 281 -17.12 -15.11 13.26
CA LYS A 281 -17.89 -15.34 12.03
C LYS A 281 -17.44 -14.34 10.96
N PRO A 282 -17.59 -14.68 9.65
CA PRO A 282 -17.35 -13.73 8.56
C PRO A 282 -17.99 -12.36 8.81
N GLY A 283 -17.23 -11.29 8.54
CA GLY A 283 -17.63 -9.90 8.79
C GLY A 283 -17.40 -9.40 10.22
N LEU A 284 -16.86 -10.25 11.12
CA LEU A 284 -16.50 -9.85 12.48
C LEU A 284 -14.99 -9.80 12.69
N SER A 285 -14.57 -8.85 13.52
CA SER A 285 -13.22 -8.73 14.03
C SER A 285 -13.16 -8.93 15.53
N SER A 286 -12.12 -9.59 16.02
CA SER A 286 -11.69 -9.47 17.41
C SER A 286 -10.79 -8.24 17.54
N VAL A 287 -10.96 -7.47 18.62
CA VAL A 287 -10.09 -6.35 18.97
C VAL A 287 -9.66 -6.52 20.41
N TYR A 288 -8.37 -6.76 20.61
CA TYR A 288 -7.73 -6.88 21.91
C TYR A 288 -6.93 -5.62 22.22
N HIS A 289 -7.35 -4.86 23.24
CA HIS A 289 -6.64 -3.69 23.71
C HIS A 289 -5.57 -4.08 24.72
N LYS A 290 -4.29 -3.92 24.37
CA LYS A 290 -3.13 -4.34 25.16
C LYS A 290 -3.06 -3.64 26.51
N ASP A 291 -3.39 -2.36 26.54
CA ASP A 291 -3.29 -1.53 27.75
C ASP A 291 -4.32 -1.92 28.83
N THR A 292 -5.48 -2.43 28.41
CA THR A 292 -6.60 -2.74 29.33
C THR A 292 -6.85 -4.24 29.50
N GLY A 293 -6.20 -5.07 28.67
CA GLY A 293 -6.48 -6.51 28.56
C GLY A 293 -7.90 -6.84 28.07
N LYS A 294 -8.68 -5.85 27.60
CA LYS A 294 -10.06 -6.06 27.14
C LYS A 294 -10.08 -6.56 25.71
N ILE A 295 -10.86 -7.62 25.47
CA ILE A 295 -11.19 -8.13 24.15
C ILE A 295 -12.66 -7.87 23.85
N ARG A 296 -12.96 -7.47 22.62
CA ARG A 296 -14.33 -7.32 22.12
C ARG A 296 -14.44 -7.77 20.67
N THR A 297 -15.63 -8.20 20.27
CA THR A 297 -15.98 -8.38 18.86
C THR A 297 -16.66 -7.13 18.31
N LYS A 298 -16.32 -6.74 17.09
CA LYS A 298 -17.04 -5.71 16.33
C LYS A 298 -17.23 -6.15 14.88
N SER A 299 -18.25 -5.63 14.21
CA SER A 299 -18.30 -5.67 12.74
C SER A 299 -17.19 -4.80 12.16
N PHE A 300 -16.78 -5.10 10.93
CA PHE A 300 -15.81 -4.30 10.19
C PHE A 300 -16.24 -4.19 8.73
N ASP A 301 -15.77 -3.15 8.06
CA ASP A 301 -15.89 -3.00 6.62
C ASP A 301 -14.70 -3.72 5.94
N PRO A 302 -14.93 -4.73 5.08
CA PRO A 302 -13.87 -5.39 4.33
C PRO A 302 -13.02 -4.42 3.50
N ASP A 303 -13.62 -3.34 2.98
CA ASP A 303 -12.91 -2.33 2.19
C ASP A 303 -11.96 -1.49 3.05
N GLU A 304 -12.14 -1.44 4.37
CA GLU A 304 -11.20 -0.84 5.32
C GLU A 304 -10.02 -1.78 5.60
N VAL A 305 -10.32 -3.04 5.90
CA VAL A 305 -9.31 -4.03 6.29
C VAL A 305 -8.42 -4.46 5.13
N LEU A 306 -8.99 -4.54 3.92
CA LEU A 306 -8.26 -4.94 2.72
C LEU A 306 -7.74 -3.74 1.90
N ALA A 307 -7.99 -2.51 2.35
CA ALA A 307 -7.61 -1.28 1.65
C ALA A 307 -6.13 -1.29 1.26
N TRP A 308 -5.27 -1.68 2.22
CA TRP A 308 -3.84 -1.72 2.00
C TRP A 308 -3.56 -2.72 0.89
N GLN A 309 -4.02 -3.97 0.93
CA GLN A 309 -3.80 -4.94 -0.14
C GLN A 309 -4.24 -4.42 -1.52
N GLN A 310 -5.28 -3.59 -1.58
CA GLN A 310 -5.83 -2.98 -2.79
C GLN A 310 -5.13 -1.68 -3.24
N GLY A 311 -4.05 -1.24 -2.57
CA GLY A 311 -3.32 -0.04 -2.98
C GLY A 311 -3.77 1.25 -2.31
N ASN A 312 -4.58 1.17 -1.24
CA ASN A 312 -5.17 2.35 -0.61
C ASN A 312 -4.86 2.43 0.89
N PHE A 313 -4.83 3.65 1.40
CA PHE A 313 -5.17 3.92 2.78
C PHE A 313 -6.68 4.10 2.88
N ASN A 314 -7.30 3.48 3.87
CA ASN A 314 -8.69 3.74 4.24
C ASN A 314 -8.74 4.02 5.74
N PHE A 315 -9.33 5.17 6.08
CA PHE A 315 -9.46 5.67 7.44
C PHE A 315 -10.95 5.82 7.73
N ASN A 316 -11.40 5.30 8.87
CA ASN A 316 -12.79 5.36 9.28
C ASN A 316 -12.88 5.82 10.74
N ALA A 317 -13.14 7.13 10.91
CA ALA A 317 -13.16 7.80 12.21
C ALA A 317 -11.93 7.45 13.07
N GLU A 318 -10.75 7.50 12.45
CA GLU A 318 -9.50 7.03 13.03
C GLU A 318 -8.67 8.21 13.60
N PRO A 319 -8.05 8.08 14.78
CA PRO A 319 -7.22 9.15 15.34
C PRO A 319 -6.03 9.48 14.43
N ILE A 320 -5.67 10.76 14.36
CA ILE A 320 -4.54 11.25 13.56
C ILE A 320 -3.25 10.49 13.86
N GLU A 321 -3.02 10.09 15.10
CA GLU A 321 -1.81 9.36 15.47
C GLU A 321 -1.73 7.99 14.79
N SER A 322 -2.87 7.32 14.61
CA SER A 322 -2.96 6.03 13.94
C SER A 322 -2.83 6.19 12.41
N VAL A 323 -3.48 7.21 11.84
CA VAL A 323 -3.30 7.62 10.43
C VAL A 323 -1.83 7.87 10.12
N MET A 324 -1.16 8.67 10.95
CA MET A 324 0.23 9.04 10.73
C MET A 324 1.19 7.88 10.96
N ARG A 325 0.87 6.89 11.81
CA ARG A 325 1.63 5.64 11.90
C ARG A 325 1.50 4.80 10.63
N LYS A 326 0.32 4.68 10.03
CA LYS A 326 0.13 4.00 8.73
C LYS A 326 0.98 4.68 7.64
N ILE A 327 0.95 6.02 7.57
CA ILE A 327 1.79 6.81 6.66
C ILE A 327 3.28 6.60 6.97
N SER A 328 3.68 6.66 8.24
CA SER A 328 5.07 6.43 8.67
C SER A 328 5.63 5.09 8.21
N ARG A 329 4.83 4.03 8.36
CA ARG A 329 5.23 2.68 7.95
C ARG A 329 5.38 2.58 6.45
N TRP A 330 4.46 3.14 5.67
CA TRP A 330 4.47 3.01 4.22
C TRP A 330 5.48 3.91 3.50
N TYR A 331 5.67 5.14 3.97
CA TYR A 331 6.63 6.08 3.37
C TYR A 331 8.01 6.04 4.04
N ASP A 332 8.16 5.22 5.09
CA ASP A 332 9.37 5.12 5.89
C ASP A 332 9.86 6.49 6.39
N VAL A 333 8.98 7.17 7.14
CA VAL A 333 9.22 8.52 7.65
C VAL A 333 9.03 8.57 9.16
N GLU A 334 9.72 9.48 9.82
CA GLU A 334 9.54 9.76 11.24
C GLU A 334 8.43 10.80 11.44
N ILE A 335 7.60 10.60 12.46
CA ILE A 335 6.50 11.52 12.79
C ILE A 335 6.80 12.21 14.12
N TYR A 336 6.67 13.53 14.12
CA TYR A 336 6.79 14.37 15.30
C TYR A 336 5.49 15.15 15.47
N TYR A 337 5.06 15.31 16.72
CA TYR A 337 3.81 15.98 17.05
C TYR A 337 4.08 17.26 17.82
N GLU A 338 3.45 18.35 17.41
CA GLU A 338 3.55 19.67 18.05
C GLU A 338 2.15 20.22 18.34
N GLY A 339 1.94 20.80 19.52
CA GLY A 339 0.64 21.32 19.96
C GLY A 339 -0.36 20.25 20.39
N ASP A 340 -1.64 20.62 20.47
CA ASP A 340 -2.71 19.68 20.82
C ASP A 340 -3.28 19.00 19.56
N ILE A 341 -3.15 17.69 19.53
CA ILE A 341 -3.64 16.83 18.44
C ILE A 341 -4.64 15.79 18.91
N LYS A 342 -4.95 15.74 20.21
CA LYS A 342 -5.74 14.67 20.79
C LYS A 342 -7.18 14.73 20.28
N GLY A 343 -7.75 13.55 20.03
CA GLY A 343 -9.15 13.41 19.64
C GLY A 343 -9.47 13.86 18.21
N LYS A 344 -8.46 14.23 17.41
CA LYS A 344 -8.62 14.58 16.00
C LYS A 344 -8.81 13.32 15.17
N MET A 345 -10.04 13.09 14.70
CA MET A 345 -10.42 11.91 13.93
C MET A 345 -10.47 12.21 12.43
N PHE A 346 -10.11 11.22 11.63
CA PHE A 346 -10.06 11.33 10.18
C PHE A 346 -10.81 10.17 9.52
N SER A 347 -11.53 10.51 8.45
CA SER A 347 -12.17 9.55 7.57
C SER A 347 -11.83 9.87 6.12
N GLY A 348 -11.64 8.84 5.31
CA GLY A 348 -11.36 9.00 3.87
C GLY A 348 -10.53 7.85 3.32
N SER A 349 -10.52 7.76 1.98
CA SER A 349 -9.72 6.78 1.26
C SER A 349 -8.81 7.47 0.26
N LEU A 350 -7.54 7.07 0.22
CA LEU A 350 -6.49 7.68 -0.59
C LEU A 350 -5.60 6.58 -1.16
N SER A 351 -5.17 6.72 -2.41
CA SER A 351 -4.14 5.82 -2.95
C SER A 351 -2.85 5.97 -2.14
N ARG A 352 -2.26 4.85 -1.72
CA ARG A 352 -0.95 4.86 -1.02
C ARG A 352 0.22 4.99 -1.98
N PHE A 353 -0.02 4.92 -3.29
CA PHE A 353 1.00 5.16 -4.31
C PHE A 353 1.10 6.63 -4.71
N SER A 354 0.20 7.49 -4.21
CA SER A 354 0.32 8.93 -4.36
C SER A 354 1.57 9.46 -3.67
N ASN A 355 2.00 10.65 -4.07
CA ASN A 355 3.07 11.36 -3.40
C ASN A 355 2.63 11.73 -1.96
N VAL A 356 3.55 11.64 -1.00
CA VAL A 356 3.21 11.87 0.42
C VAL A 356 2.75 13.31 0.67
N GLN A 357 3.29 14.28 -0.05
CA GLN A 357 2.89 15.69 0.06
C GLN A 357 1.41 15.84 -0.29
N ASP A 358 0.94 15.20 -1.36
CA ASP A 358 -0.48 15.26 -1.79
C ASP A 358 -1.40 14.68 -0.71
N ILE A 359 -1.03 13.56 -0.11
CA ILE A 359 -1.80 12.94 0.98
C ILE A 359 -1.89 13.87 2.18
N LEU A 360 -0.74 14.42 2.62
CA LEU A 360 -0.72 15.35 3.76
C LEU A 360 -1.49 16.62 3.47
N GLU A 361 -1.47 17.11 2.22
CA GLU A 361 -2.25 18.26 1.82
C GLU A 361 -3.75 17.97 1.93
N VAL A 362 -4.21 16.82 1.41
CA VAL A 362 -5.62 16.39 1.53
C VAL A 362 -6.04 16.29 2.99
N ILE A 363 -5.21 15.71 3.86
CA ILE A 363 -5.48 15.63 5.30
C ILE A 363 -5.55 17.04 5.92
N ALA A 364 -4.64 17.94 5.54
CA ALA A 364 -4.63 19.33 6.02
C ALA A 364 -5.84 20.16 5.52
N LEU A 365 -6.53 19.74 4.45
CA LEU A 365 -7.75 20.39 3.99
C LEU A 365 -8.89 20.36 5.01
N THR A 366 -8.84 19.44 5.98
CA THR A 366 -9.77 19.42 7.11
C THR A 366 -9.62 20.65 8.02
N GLY A 367 -8.48 21.34 7.98
CA GLY A 367 -8.17 22.49 8.82
C GLY A 367 -7.86 22.14 10.29
N VAL A 368 -7.82 20.84 10.63
CA VAL A 368 -7.66 20.37 12.00
C VAL A 368 -6.18 20.25 12.40
N VAL A 369 -5.30 20.01 11.42
CA VAL A 369 -3.84 19.91 11.57
C VAL A 369 -3.12 20.56 10.40
N LYS A 370 -1.86 20.94 10.60
CA LYS A 370 -0.92 21.37 9.56
C LYS A 370 0.28 20.44 9.52
N PHE A 371 0.93 20.36 8.36
CA PHE A 371 2.11 19.53 8.19
C PHE A 371 3.31 20.36 7.75
N LYS A 372 4.48 19.99 8.26
CA LYS A 372 5.77 20.45 7.78
C LYS A 372 6.65 19.26 7.53
N ILE A 373 7.22 19.16 6.33
CA ILE A 373 8.17 18.11 5.99
C ILE A 373 9.58 18.69 6.03
N LYS A 374 10.49 18.00 6.70
CA LYS A 374 11.92 18.28 6.67
C LYS A 374 12.66 16.94 6.54
N ASP A 375 13.35 16.74 5.43
CA ASP A 375 14.00 15.47 5.09
C ASP A 375 12.99 14.31 5.14
N ARG A 376 13.25 13.27 5.97
CA ARG A 376 12.32 12.15 6.21
C ARG A 376 11.47 12.32 7.48
N LYS A 377 11.33 13.56 7.97
CA LYS A 377 10.57 13.88 9.18
C LYS A 377 9.32 14.67 8.82
N ILE A 378 8.17 14.22 9.31
CA ILE A 378 6.90 14.91 9.19
C ILE A 378 6.52 15.45 10.57
N TYR A 379 6.37 16.76 10.67
CA TYR A 379 5.87 17.44 11.85
C TYR A 379 4.37 17.68 11.67
N VAL A 380 3.58 17.15 12.59
CA VAL A 380 2.12 17.29 12.64
C VAL A 380 1.81 18.32 13.70
N ILE A 381 1.30 19.47 13.25
CA ILE A 381 1.11 20.64 14.08
C ILE A 381 -0.38 20.80 14.32
N GLY A 382 -0.80 20.66 15.58
CA GLY A 382 -2.15 20.98 16.01
C GLY A 382 -2.41 22.48 15.92
N ASN A 383 -3.54 22.87 15.32
CA ASN A 383 -4.09 24.21 15.52
C ASN A 383 -4.66 24.37 16.92
#